data_AF-A0A9W4RSL9-F1
#
_entry.id   AF-A0A9W4RSL9-F1
#
_cell.length_a   1.000
_cell.length_b   1.000
_cell.length_c   1.000
_cell.angle_alpha   90.00
_cell.angle_beta   90.00
_cell.angle_gamma   90.00
#
_symmetry.space_group_name_H-M   'P 1'
#
loop_
_entity.id
_entity.type
_entity.pdbx_description
1 polymer ?
#
loop_
_entity_poly.entity_id
_entity_poly.type
_entity_poly.pdbx_seq_one_letter_code
_entity_poly.pdbx_strand_id
1 'polypeptide(L)'
;MACQSCRYQARLLARSFRATAELSSASSTQNALARRTIASSAPAAQTTSSTAASGTRYFSQSVPRKDVKGASFKQAIRAGMLAAAPKTMAASLTTNRLEALYGACAKPALYKISEQDRHNETVRMTEDGEEVGEAQGPWLEALDLQPSFSSWSQTTMLHMYIVLARLRCLDRDAAQALQHQFIDQFFFDCERMMHLNHGMTSSALRQRYLKEIFVQWRGLIAAYDEGIVKDDRVLGAAVWRNLFKSREDADM
;
A
#
# COMPACT_ATOMS: atom_id res chain seq x y z
N MET A 1 -9.25 20.69 7.20
CA MET A 1 -10.10 20.86 5.99
C MET A 1 -9.20 21.04 4.77
N ALA A 2 -9.28 20.18 3.75
CA ALA A 2 -8.42 20.32 2.56
C ALA A 2 -8.87 21.49 1.66
N CYS A 3 -7.92 22.34 1.23
CA CYS A 3 -8.20 23.49 0.36
C CYS A 3 -8.78 23.06 -1.01
N GLN A 4 -9.45 23.97 -1.73
CA GLN A 4 -10.11 23.65 -3.01
C GLN A 4 -9.13 23.09 -4.06
N SER A 5 -7.90 23.60 -4.12
CA SER A 5 -6.85 23.09 -5.02
C SER A 5 -6.44 21.65 -4.65
N CYS A 6 -6.29 21.36 -3.37
CA CYS A 6 -6.01 20.02 -2.86
C CYS A 6 -7.13 19.03 -3.16
N ARG A 7 -8.39 19.48 -3.09
CA ARG A 7 -9.56 18.69 -3.48
C ARG A 7 -9.60 18.45 -4.99
N TYR A 8 -9.23 19.43 -5.80
CA TYR A 8 -9.17 19.29 -7.26
C TYR A 8 -8.06 18.31 -7.68
N GLN A 9 -6.85 18.46 -7.14
CA GLN A 9 -5.73 17.55 -7.42
C GLN A 9 -6.00 16.13 -6.89
N ALA A 10 -6.56 15.99 -5.69
CA ALA A 10 -6.99 14.69 -5.18
C ALA A 10 -8.09 14.06 -6.05
N ARG A 11 -9.04 14.85 -6.57
CA ARG A 11 -10.04 14.38 -7.53
C ARG A 11 -9.43 13.99 -8.87
N LEU A 12 -8.39 14.67 -9.33
CA LEU A 12 -7.68 14.36 -10.57
C LEU A 12 -6.87 13.07 -10.44
N LEU A 13 -6.14 12.91 -9.34
CA LEU A 13 -5.46 11.66 -8.99
C LEU A 13 -6.49 10.53 -8.82
N ALA A 14 -7.57 10.75 -8.07
CA ALA A 14 -8.65 9.78 -7.92
C ALA A 14 -9.29 9.42 -9.25
N ARG A 15 -9.49 10.38 -10.18
CA ARG A 15 -9.97 10.11 -11.54
C ARG A 15 -8.94 9.34 -12.36
N SER A 16 -7.65 9.58 -12.21
CA SER A 16 -6.60 8.81 -12.88
C SER A 16 -6.56 7.36 -12.39
N PHE A 17 -6.76 7.13 -11.09
CA PHE A 17 -6.84 5.81 -10.48
C PHE A 17 -8.20 5.12 -10.75
N ARG A 18 -9.30 5.89 -10.80
CA ARG A 18 -10.62 5.39 -11.20
C ARG A 18 -10.69 5.08 -12.68
N ALA A 19 -10.05 5.84 -13.57
CA ALA A 19 -9.95 5.48 -14.98
C ALA A 19 -9.25 4.12 -15.14
N THR A 20 -8.19 3.85 -14.38
CA THR A 20 -7.56 2.52 -14.35
C THR A 20 -8.46 1.45 -13.71
N ALA A 21 -9.25 1.80 -12.71
CA ALA A 21 -10.22 0.89 -12.09
C ALA A 21 -11.47 0.65 -12.94
N GLU A 22 -11.91 1.62 -13.75
CA GLU A 22 -13.05 1.49 -14.65
C GLU A 22 -12.70 0.68 -15.90
N LEU A 23 -11.44 0.72 -16.38
CA LEU A 23 -10.95 -0.29 -17.30
C LEU A 23 -11.04 -1.71 -16.70
N SER A 24 -10.93 -1.85 -15.38
CA SER A 24 -11.08 -3.13 -14.68
C SER A 24 -12.55 -3.55 -14.46
N SER A 25 -13.48 -2.59 -14.33
CA SER A 25 -14.90 -2.84 -14.02
C SER A 25 -15.82 -2.87 -15.25
N ALA A 26 -15.51 -2.15 -16.33
CA ALA A 26 -16.32 -2.07 -17.54
C ALA A 26 -16.49 -3.40 -18.29
N SER A 27 -15.63 -4.39 -18.03
CA SER A 27 -15.79 -5.76 -18.54
C SER A 27 -16.78 -6.61 -17.71
N SER A 28 -17.08 -6.20 -16.47
CA SER A 28 -17.99 -6.93 -15.57
C SER A 28 -19.46 -6.69 -15.92
N THR A 29 -19.80 -5.50 -16.44
CA THR A 29 -21.16 -5.13 -16.85
C THR A 29 -21.59 -5.73 -18.19
N GLN A 30 -20.64 -6.12 -19.06
CA GLN A 30 -20.98 -6.85 -20.30
C GLN A 30 -21.53 -8.25 -20.02
N ASN A 31 -21.14 -8.89 -18.91
CA ASN A 31 -21.67 -10.21 -18.52
C ASN A 31 -23.05 -10.14 -17.82
N ALA A 32 -23.48 -8.97 -17.34
CA ALA A 32 -24.79 -8.82 -16.68
C ALA A 32 -25.94 -8.53 -17.67
N LEU A 33 -25.64 -7.91 -18.82
CA LEU A 33 -26.64 -7.58 -19.85
C LEU A 33 -26.96 -8.76 -20.79
N ALA A 34 -26.15 -9.82 -20.80
CA ALA A 34 -26.40 -11.02 -21.61
C ALA A 34 -27.42 -12.00 -21.02
N ARG A 35 -28.05 -11.69 -19.86
CA ARG A 35 -28.96 -12.62 -19.15
C ARG A 35 -30.41 -12.15 -19.03
N ARG A 36 -30.82 -11.08 -19.72
CA ARG A 36 -32.17 -10.52 -19.66
C ARG A 36 -32.83 -10.41 -21.04
N THR A 37 -33.00 -11.54 -21.71
CA THR A 37 -34.04 -11.71 -22.74
C THR A 37 -34.52 -13.15 -22.67
N ILE A 38 -35.73 -13.34 -22.16
CA ILE A 38 -36.82 -14.17 -22.67
C ILE A 38 -37.94 -14.05 -21.63
N ALA A 39 -38.94 -13.24 -21.94
CA ALA A 39 -40.25 -13.30 -21.34
C ALA A 39 -41.20 -13.88 -22.40
N SER A 40 -41.99 -14.89 -22.03
CA SER A 40 -43.29 -15.13 -22.67
C SER A 40 -44.23 -15.91 -21.75
N SER A 41 -45.40 -15.29 -21.54
CA SER A 41 -46.75 -15.86 -21.40
C SER A 41 -47.06 -16.93 -20.35
N ALA A 42 -47.95 -16.55 -19.42
CA ALA A 42 -48.84 -17.41 -18.62
C ALA A 42 -49.89 -18.15 -19.51
N PRO A 43 -50.68 -19.10 -18.96
CA PRO A 43 -51.89 -18.72 -18.21
C PRO A 43 -52.13 -19.53 -16.91
N ALA A 44 -53.20 -19.12 -16.22
CA ALA A 44 -53.59 -19.40 -14.84
C ALA A 44 -54.42 -20.66 -14.61
N ALA A 45 -54.47 -21.16 -13.36
CA ALA A 45 -55.69 -21.28 -12.52
C ALA A 45 -55.47 -22.21 -11.28
N GLN A 46 -55.87 -21.69 -10.09
CA GLN A 46 -56.68 -22.32 -9.01
C GLN A 46 -56.17 -23.59 -8.28
N THR A 47 -56.43 -23.91 -7.00
CA THR A 47 -56.82 -23.28 -5.72
C THR A 47 -56.58 -24.37 -4.62
N THR A 48 -56.55 -23.97 -3.35
CA THR A 48 -56.90 -24.72 -2.10
C THR A 48 -55.94 -25.74 -1.42
N SER A 49 -55.46 -25.30 -0.24
CA SER A 49 -55.55 -25.88 1.12
C SER A 49 -54.75 -27.11 1.62
N SER A 50 -54.00 -26.81 2.70
CA SER A 50 -53.95 -27.45 4.05
C SER A 50 -53.07 -28.66 4.39
N THR A 51 -52.33 -28.44 5.50
CA THR A 51 -51.97 -29.30 6.65
C THR A 51 -50.85 -30.36 6.59
N ALA A 52 -49.78 -30.04 7.33
CA ALA A 52 -49.00 -30.83 8.31
C ALA A 52 -48.85 -32.35 8.17
N ALA A 53 -47.58 -32.84 8.18
CA ALA A 53 -47.03 -33.72 9.22
C ALA A 53 -45.57 -34.12 8.93
N SER A 54 -44.86 -34.41 10.02
CA SER A 54 -43.44 -34.77 10.19
C SER A 54 -42.94 -35.99 9.41
N GLY A 55 -41.63 -36.04 9.15
CA GLY A 55 -40.92 -37.32 8.99
C GLY A 55 -39.62 -37.28 8.19
N THR A 56 -38.50 -37.43 8.92
CA THR A 56 -37.30 -38.19 8.52
C THR A 56 -36.25 -37.53 7.61
N ARG A 57 -35.02 -37.53 8.15
CA ARG A 57 -33.77 -37.08 7.52
C ARG A 57 -33.45 -37.94 6.31
N TYR A 58 -33.13 -37.31 5.18
CA TYR A 58 -32.43 -37.96 4.08
C TYR A 58 -31.19 -37.17 3.68
N PHE A 59 -30.14 -37.96 3.49
CA PHE A 59 -28.77 -37.67 3.14
C PHE A 59 -28.68 -36.95 1.78
N SER A 60 -27.80 -35.95 1.68
CA SER A 60 -27.27 -35.28 0.48
C SER A 60 -27.86 -35.66 -0.89
N GLN A 61 -28.66 -34.77 -1.47
CA GLN A 61 -28.97 -34.79 -2.90
C GLN A 61 -27.82 -34.16 -3.69
N SER A 62 -27.14 -35.00 -4.48
CA SER A 62 -26.25 -34.59 -5.55
C SER A 62 -27.05 -33.84 -6.62
N VAL A 63 -26.70 -32.57 -6.84
CA VAL A 63 -27.22 -31.77 -7.96
C VAL A 63 -26.80 -32.46 -9.27
N PRO A 64 -27.72 -32.70 -10.22
CA PRO A 64 -27.34 -33.27 -11.50
C PRO A 64 -26.46 -32.28 -12.24
N ARG A 65 -25.22 -32.69 -12.55
CA ARG A 65 -24.33 -31.99 -13.46
C ARG A 65 -25.07 -31.84 -14.80
N LYS A 66 -25.43 -30.61 -15.14
CA LYS A 66 -25.75 -30.26 -16.53
C LYS A 66 -24.49 -30.48 -17.35
N ASP A 67 -24.51 -31.48 -18.22
CA ASP A 67 -23.48 -31.74 -19.21
C ASP A 67 -23.32 -30.52 -20.13
N VAL A 68 -22.36 -29.66 -19.80
CA VAL A 68 -21.84 -28.68 -20.75
C VAL A 68 -20.84 -29.43 -21.63
N LYS A 69 -21.34 -29.96 -22.75
CA LYS A 69 -20.49 -30.47 -23.83
C LYS A 69 -19.56 -29.35 -24.31
N GLY A 70 -18.25 -29.58 -24.20
CA GLY A 70 -17.30 -29.11 -25.22
C GLY A 70 -16.49 -27.83 -24.98
N ALA A 71 -16.17 -27.42 -23.74
CA ALA A 71 -15.04 -26.51 -23.54
C ALA A 71 -13.79 -27.34 -23.23
N SER A 72 -12.84 -27.41 -24.18
CA SER A 72 -11.54 -28.04 -23.93
C SER A 72 -10.89 -27.41 -22.70
N PHE A 73 -10.29 -28.21 -21.81
CA PHE A 73 -9.57 -27.70 -20.61
C PHE A 73 -8.58 -26.57 -20.96
N LYS A 74 -7.94 -26.67 -22.14
CA LYS A 74 -7.06 -25.64 -22.70
C LYS A 74 -7.78 -24.31 -22.99
N GLN A 75 -9.05 -24.38 -23.38
CA GLN A 75 -9.91 -23.22 -23.68
C GLN A 75 -10.40 -22.54 -22.40
N ALA A 76 -10.67 -23.30 -21.33
CA ALA A 76 -10.96 -22.76 -20.01
C ALA A 76 -9.73 -22.04 -19.39
N ILE A 77 -8.54 -22.62 -19.51
CA ILE A 77 -7.28 -21.97 -19.08
C ILE A 77 -7.02 -20.70 -19.91
N ARG A 78 -7.16 -20.76 -21.24
CA ARG A 78 -6.97 -19.59 -22.11
C ARG A 78 -7.96 -18.47 -21.79
N ALA A 79 -9.23 -18.80 -21.53
CA ALA A 79 -10.23 -17.83 -21.11
C ALA A 79 -9.89 -17.22 -19.74
N GLY A 80 -9.41 -18.02 -18.79
CA GLY A 80 -8.91 -17.55 -17.50
C GLY A 80 -7.71 -16.60 -17.63
N MET A 81 -6.72 -16.96 -18.46
CA MET A 81 -5.56 -16.11 -18.75
C MET A 81 -5.95 -14.81 -19.46
N LEU A 82 -6.86 -14.85 -20.43
CA LEU A 82 -7.35 -13.65 -21.13
C LEU A 82 -8.19 -12.74 -20.22
N ALA A 83 -8.96 -13.30 -19.29
CA ALA A 83 -9.72 -12.52 -18.31
C ALA A 83 -8.84 -11.97 -17.16
N ALA A 84 -7.71 -12.64 -16.87
CA ALA A 84 -6.74 -12.20 -15.87
C ALA A 84 -5.71 -11.19 -16.42
N ALA A 85 -5.38 -11.25 -17.72
CA ALA A 85 -4.36 -10.39 -18.33
C ALA A 85 -4.61 -8.87 -18.15
N PRO A 86 -5.83 -8.32 -18.30
CA PRO A 86 -6.07 -6.90 -18.05
C PRO A 86 -5.89 -6.54 -16.57
N LYS A 87 -6.28 -7.44 -15.67
CA LYS A 87 -6.17 -7.26 -14.22
C LYS A 87 -4.71 -7.28 -13.77
N THR A 88 -3.90 -8.20 -14.30
CA THR A 88 -2.47 -8.29 -13.98
C THR A 88 -1.69 -7.11 -14.57
N MET A 89 -2.01 -6.66 -15.78
CA MET A 89 -1.38 -5.48 -16.39
C MET A 89 -1.74 -4.19 -15.65
N ALA A 90 -3.01 -3.98 -15.30
CA ALA A 90 -3.42 -2.81 -14.51
C ALA A 90 -2.82 -2.82 -13.09
N ALA A 91 -2.75 -3.99 -12.45
CA ALA A 91 -2.06 -4.15 -11.17
C ALA A 91 -0.57 -3.83 -11.29
N SER A 92 0.11 -4.33 -12.32
CA SER A 92 1.54 -4.06 -12.55
C SER A 92 1.82 -2.57 -12.82
N LEU A 93 1.00 -1.90 -13.64
CA LEU A 93 1.13 -0.46 -13.87
C LEU A 93 0.91 0.35 -12.60
N THR A 94 -0.01 -0.09 -11.74
CA THR A 94 -0.26 0.55 -10.44
C THR A 94 0.94 0.39 -9.53
N THR A 95 1.53 -0.81 -9.45
CA THR A 95 2.75 -1.08 -8.69
C THR A 95 3.91 -0.19 -9.15
N ASN A 96 4.18 -0.13 -10.46
CA ASN A 96 5.28 0.69 -10.99
C ASN A 96 5.11 2.19 -10.66
N ARG A 97 3.86 2.68 -10.67
CA ARG A 97 3.58 4.07 -10.27
C ARG A 97 3.77 4.32 -8.78
N LEU A 98 3.38 3.36 -7.94
CA LEU A 98 3.62 3.45 -6.49
C LEU A 98 5.11 3.38 -6.16
N GLU A 99 5.86 2.56 -6.87
CA GLU A 99 7.32 2.50 -6.75
C GLU A 99 7.96 3.84 -7.14
N ALA A 100 7.54 4.45 -8.24
CA ALA A 100 8.01 5.79 -8.64
C ALA A 100 7.66 6.86 -7.59
N LEU A 101 6.44 6.81 -7.03
CA LEU A 101 6.00 7.73 -5.98
C LEU A 101 6.81 7.54 -4.69
N TYR A 102 7.12 6.30 -4.35
CA TYR A 102 7.97 5.96 -3.20
C TYR A 102 9.40 6.48 -3.42
N GLY A 103 9.95 6.25 -4.62
CA GLY A 103 11.28 6.77 -4.99
C GLY A 103 11.37 8.29 -4.84
N ALA A 104 10.30 9.02 -5.18
CA ALA A 104 10.24 10.47 -4.94
C ALA A 104 10.23 10.85 -3.44
N CYS A 105 9.66 10.01 -2.58
CA CYS A 105 9.66 10.22 -1.11
C CYS A 105 11.03 9.92 -0.48
N ALA A 106 11.74 8.92 -0.98
CA ALA A 106 13.03 8.48 -0.43
C ALA A 106 14.22 9.29 -0.96
N LYS A 107 14.16 9.76 -2.20
CA LYS A 107 15.24 10.52 -2.86
C LYS A 107 15.80 11.70 -2.04
N PRO A 108 14.98 12.53 -1.36
CA PRO A 108 15.50 13.71 -0.67
C PRO A 108 16.38 13.41 0.55
N ALA A 109 16.26 12.21 1.14
CA ALA A 109 17.00 11.79 2.32
C ALA A 109 18.00 10.66 2.02
N LEU A 110 18.29 10.39 0.75
CA LEU A 110 19.15 9.29 0.36
C LEU A 110 20.57 9.50 0.90
N TYR A 111 21.18 8.42 1.37
CA TYR A 111 22.57 8.37 1.82
C TYR A 111 23.22 7.07 1.37
N LYS A 112 24.54 7.02 1.39
CA LYS A 112 25.31 5.81 1.07
C LYS A 112 26.49 5.66 2.00
N ILE A 113 26.75 4.43 2.44
CA ILE A 113 27.97 4.06 3.13
C ILE A 113 28.95 3.51 2.07
N SER A 114 30.18 4.01 2.04
CA SER A 114 31.19 3.54 1.10
C SER A 114 31.56 2.09 1.39
N GLU A 115 31.59 1.25 0.36
CA GLU A 115 32.05 -0.15 0.50
C GLU A 115 33.51 -0.22 0.93
N GLN A 116 34.33 0.78 0.55
CA GLN A 116 35.73 0.86 0.93
C GLN A 116 35.89 1.14 2.43
N ASP A 117 35.13 2.10 2.96
CA ASP A 117 35.16 2.42 4.40
C ASP A 117 34.67 1.23 5.23
N ARG A 118 33.73 0.46 4.66
CA ARG A 118 33.20 -0.74 5.30
C ARG A 118 34.18 -1.90 5.28
N HIS A 119 34.87 -2.13 4.16
CA HIS A 119 35.92 -3.13 4.06
C HIS A 119 37.12 -2.79 4.97
N ASN A 120 37.42 -1.51 5.12
CA ASN A 120 38.52 -1.03 5.95
C ASN A 120 38.13 -0.86 7.43
N GLU A 121 36.88 -1.17 7.81
CA GLU A 121 36.33 -1.01 9.16
C GLU A 121 36.42 0.43 9.70
N THR A 122 36.41 1.43 8.81
CA THR A 122 36.53 2.86 9.13
C THR A 122 35.19 3.61 9.09
N VAL A 123 34.06 2.90 9.11
CA VAL A 123 32.73 3.53 9.09
C VAL A 123 32.53 4.36 10.35
N ARG A 124 32.16 5.63 10.16
CA ARG A 124 31.89 6.55 11.26
C ARG A 124 30.63 6.12 12.01
N MET A 125 30.70 6.16 13.33
CA MET A 125 29.58 5.90 14.22
C MET A 125 29.19 7.18 14.95
N THR A 126 27.89 7.41 15.16
CA THR A 126 27.42 8.46 16.07
C THR A 126 27.63 8.05 17.54
N GLU A 127 27.40 9.00 18.45
CA GLU A 127 27.37 8.74 19.90
C GLU A 127 26.32 7.68 20.28
N ASP A 128 25.23 7.59 19.52
CA ASP A 128 24.18 6.58 19.67
C ASP A 128 24.57 5.20 19.09
N GLY A 129 25.75 5.08 18.47
CA GLY A 129 26.22 3.86 17.82
C GLY A 129 25.59 3.59 16.45
N GLU A 130 25.06 4.60 15.77
CA GLU A 130 24.52 4.46 14.41
C GLU A 130 25.61 4.65 13.35
N GLU A 131 25.62 3.79 12.33
CA GLU A 131 26.54 3.94 11.20
C GLU A 131 26.14 5.15 10.34
N VAL A 132 27.13 6.01 10.06
CA VAL A 132 26.97 7.26 9.29
C VAL A 132 27.62 7.12 7.93
N GLY A 133 26.87 7.46 6.88
CA GLY A 133 27.36 7.51 5.51
C GLY A 133 27.59 8.92 4.99
N GLU A 134 27.50 9.08 3.68
CA GLU A 134 27.52 10.35 2.97
C GLU A 134 26.11 10.68 2.48
N ALA A 135 25.64 11.91 2.73
CA ALA A 135 24.35 12.39 2.25
C ALA A 135 24.38 12.58 0.73
N GLN A 136 23.36 12.08 0.03
CA GLN A 136 23.16 12.32 -1.40
C GLN A 136 21.97 13.23 -1.69
N GLY A 137 21.02 13.29 -0.76
CA GLY A 137 19.83 14.11 -0.87
C GLY A 137 19.94 15.42 -0.07
N PRO A 138 19.24 16.48 -0.50
CA PRO A 138 19.38 17.81 0.12
C PRO A 138 18.75 17.93 1.51
N TRP A 139 17.86 17.03 1.92
CA TRP A 139 17.14 17.20 3.20
C TRP A 139 18.01 16.91 4.41
N LEU A 140 18.93 15.95 4.31
CA LEU A 140 19.80 15.62 5.44
C LEU A 140 20.74 16.79 5.74
N GLU A 141 21.30 17.41 4.70
CA GLU A 141 22.14 18.59 4.83
C GLU A 141 21.34 19.82 5.28
N ALA A 142 20.19 20.08 4.66
CA ALA A 142 19.38 21.26 4.98
C ALA A 142 18.79 21.25 6.39
N LEU A 143 18.59 20.07 6.99
CA LEU A 143 18.04 19.90 8.33
C LEU A 143 19.10 19.52 9.37
N ASP A 144 20.39 19.57 9.01
CA ASP A 144 21.51 19.14 9.88
C ASP A 144 21.28 17.77 10.53
N LEU A 145 20.79 16.82 9.72
CA LEU A 145 20.56 15.44 10.12
C LEU A 145 21.75 14.59 9.69
N GLN A 146 22.25 13.78 10.62
CA GLN A 146 23.30 12.81 10.32
C GLN A 146 22.79 11.82 9.25
N PRO A 147 23.59 11.50 8.22
CA PRO A 147 23.22 10.54 7.18
C PRO A 147 23.30 9.10 7.67
N SER A 148 22.34 8.73 8.54
CA SER A 148 22.17 7.40 9.11
C SER A 148 20.85 6.77 8.65
N PHE A 149 20.70 5.47 8.93
CA PHE A 149 19.44 4.75 8.67
C PHE A 149 18.24 5.40 9.35
N SER A 150 18.42 5.90 10.57
CA SER A 150 17.37 6.50 11.38
C SER A 150 16.87 7.79 10.72
N SER A 151 17.78 8.70 10.36
CA SER A 151 17.43 9.97 9.69
C SER A 151 16.77 9.73 8.33
N TRP A 152 17.29 8.80 7.53
CA TRP A 152 16.68 8.44 6.23
C TRP A 152 15.28 7.87 6.40
N SER A 153 15.10 6.90 7.30
CA SER A 153 13.80 6.23 7.49
C SER A 153 12.75 7.19 8.04
N GLN A 154 13.08 8.03 9.02
CA GLN A 154 12.15 9.03 9.58
C GLN A 154 11.77 10.11 8.56
N THR A 155 12.75 10.63 7.81
CA THR A 155 12.47 11.60 6.74
C THR A 155 11.61 10.99 5.63
N THR A 156 11.91 9.75 5.23
CA THR A 156 11.11 9.04 4.21
C THR A 156 9.68 8.78 4.71
N MET A 157 9.53 8.36 5.96
CA MET A 157 8.21 8.15 6.59
C MET A 157 7.39 9.44 6.66
N LEU A 158 8.00 10.60 6.92
CA LEU A 158 7.31 11.90 6.87
C LEU A 158 6.74 12.17 5.47
N HIS A 159 7.54 11.99 4.41
CA HIS A 159 7.07 12.17 3.04
C HIS A 159 5.95 11.17 2.68
N MET A 160 6.13 9.91 3.05
CA MET A 160 5.11 8.88 2.87
C MET A 160 3.81 9.21 3.60
N TYR A 161 3.89 9.75 4.82
CA TYR A 161 2.72 10.17 5.60
C TYR A 161 1.87 11.20 4.83
N ILE A 162 2.52 12.20 4.23
CA ILE A 162 1.84 13.23 3.42
C ILE A 162 1.10 12.58 2.25
N VAL A 163 1.74 11.63 1.56
CA VAL A 163 1.12 10.89 0.45
C VAL A 163 -0.07 10.06 0.93
N LEU A 164 0.09 9.31 2.02
CA LEU A 164 -0.96 8.45 2.56
C LEU A 164 -2.16 9.25 3.05
N ALA A 165 -1.94 10.42 3.66
CA ALA A 165 -2.99 11.35 4.03
C ALA A 165 -3.85 11.75 2.81
N ARG A 166 -3.24 11.85 1.61
CA ARG A 166 -3.98 12.06 0.36
C ARG A 166 -4.67 10.80 -0.17
N LEU A 167 -4.02 9.64 -0.09
CA LEU A 167 -4.62 8.37 -0.51
C LEU A 167 -5.88 8.02 0.30
N ARG A 168 -5.99 8.47 1.55
CA ARG A 168 -7.21 8.35 2.38
C ARG A 168 -8.43 9.07 1.81
N CYS A 169 -8.25 9.96 0.82
CA CYS A 169 -9.35 10.63 0.14
C CYS A 169 -9.98 9.79 -1.00
N LEU A 170 -9.41 8.62 -1.31
CA LEU A 170 -9.95 7.67 -2.28
C LEU A 170 -11.04 6.80 -1.65
N ASP A 171 -11.71 5.99 -2.49
CA ASP A 171 -12.65 4.98 -2.01
C ASP A 171 -11.93 3.99 -1.07
N ARG A 172 -12.60 3.54 -0.01
CA ARG A 172 -11.99 2.80 1.10
C ARG A 172 -11.16 1.60 0.66
N ASP A 173 -11.72 0.76 -0.22
CA ASP A 173 -11.07 -0.48 -0.66
C ASP A 173 -9.84 -0.19 -1.54
N ALA A 174 -9.95 0.80 -2.43
CA ALA A 174 -8.83 1.25 -3.27
C ALA A 174 -7.73 1.90 -2.42
N ALA A 175 -8.10 2.72 -1.45
CA ALA A 175 -7.16 3.35 -0.53
C ALA A 175 -6.39 2.28 0.25
N GLN A 176 -7.05 1.29 0.84
CA GLN A 176 -6.39 0.24 1.60
C GLN A 176 -5.40 -0.57 0.75
N ALA A 177 -5.82 -0.98 -0.46
CA ALA A 177 -4.96 -1.72 -1.37
C ALA A 177 -3.69 -0.92 -1.76
N LEU A 178 -3.86 0.34 -2.14
CA LEU A 178 -2.73 1.21 -2.52
C LEU A 178 -1.82 1.51 -1.33
N GLN A 179 -2.38 1.74 -0.14
CA GLN A 179 -1.60 2.00 1.07
C GLN A 179 -0.73 0.79 1.45
N HIS A 180 -1.29 -0.43 1.39
CA HIS A 180 -0.53 -1.64 1.67
C HIS A 180 0.66 -1.78 0.71
N GLN A 181 0.42 -1.72 -0.60
CA GLN A 181 1.48 -1.84 -1.61
C GLN A 181 2.55 -0.75 -1.46
N PHE A 182 2.14 0.48 -1.15
CA PHE A 182 3.05 1.60 -0.97
C PHE A 182 3.93 1.46 0.28
N ILE A 183 3.35 0.96 1.38
CA ILE A 183 4.08 0.70 2.61
C ILE A 183 5.03 -0.49 2.42
N ASP A 184 4.59 -1.54 1.72
CA ASP A 184 5.44 -2.70 1.42
C ASP A 184 6.71 -2.28 0.67
N GLN A 185 6.60 -1.35 -0.30
CA GLN A 185 7.75 -0.81 -1.01
C GLN A 185 8.80 -0.19 -0.08
N PHE A 186 8.36 0.53 0.96
CA PHE A 186 9.27 1.09 1.96
C PHE A 186 9.96 0.02 2.80
N PHE A 187 9.24 -1.04 3.20
CA PHE A 187 9.84 -2.14 3.97
C PHE A 187 10.81 -2.98 3.15
N PHE A 188 10.53 -3.20 1.86
CA PHE A 188 11.52 -3.78 0.94
C PHE A 188 12.77 -2.93 0.86
N ASP A 189 12.63 -1.61 0.84
CA ASP A 189 13.78 -0.72 0.79
C ASP A 189 14.56 -0.70 2.11
N CYS A 190 13.87 -0.74 3.25
CA CYS A 190 14.50 -0.88 4.56
C CYS A 190 15.35 -2.15 4.64
N GLU A 191 14.81 -3.29 4.21
CA GLU A 191 15.57 -4.55 4.19
C GLU A 191 16.79 -4.44 3.26
N ARG A 192 16.62 -3.84 2.08
CA ARG A 192 17.71 -3.58 1.14
C ARG A 192 18.79 -2.71 1.77
N MET A 193 18.45 -1.61 2.44
CA MET A 193 19.40 -0.72 3.08
C MET A 193 20.14 -1.39 4.25
N MET A 194 19.44 -2.18 5.07
CA MET A 194 20.06 -2.99 6.11
C MET A 194 21.05 -4.01 5.54
N HIS A 195 20.72 -4.61 4.39
CA HIS A 195 21.58 -5.62 3.77
C HIS A 195 22.74 -5.05 2.96
N LEU A 196 22.55 -3.94 2.24
CA LEU A 196 23.57 -3.40 1.35
C LEU A 196 24.44 -2.36 2.06
N ASN A 197 23.83 -1.36 2.71
CA ASN A 197 24.59 -0.27 3.34
C ASN A 197 25.19 -0.72 4.68
N HIS A 198 24.39 -1.41 5.50
CA HIS A 198 24.80 -1.84 6.84
C HIS A 198 25.29 -3.30 6.89
N GLY A 199 25.25 -4.02 5.76
CA GLY A 199 25.62 -5.44 5.60
C GLY A 199 25.23 -6.35 6.74
N MET A 200 24.01 -6.19 7.21
CA MET A 200 23.37 -7.10 8.13
C MET A 200 23.05 -8.40 7.38
N THR A 201 23.95 -9.38 7.45
CA THR A 201 23.80 -10.69 6.80
C THR A 201 22.68 -11.52 7.43
N SER A 202 22.49 -11.40 8.75
CA SER A 202 21.46 -12.13 9.50
C SER A 202 20.04 -11.66 9.15
N SER A 203 19.29 -12.51 8.45
CA SER A 203 17.88 -12.27 8.12
C SER A 203 16.99 -12.17 9.37
N ALA A 204 17.26 -12.99 10.39
CA ALA A 204 16.50 -12.92 11.65
C ALA A 204 16.66 -11.57 12.35
N LEU A 205 17.86 -10.98 12.29
CA LEU A 205 18.13 -9.66 12.83
C LEU A 205 17.39 -8.58 12.02
N ARG A 206 17.51 -8.59 10.68
CA ARG A 206 16.77 -7.65 9.82
C ARG A 206 15.27 -7.70 10.09
N GLN A 207 14.68 -8.89 10.22
CA GLN A 207 13.25 -9.03 10.49
C GLN A 207 12.82 -8.47 11.87
N ARG A 208 13.69 -8.50 12.88
CA ARG A 208 13.43 -7.85 14.18
C ARG A 208 13.40 -6.33 14.01
N TYR A 209 14.40 -5.75 13.35
CA TYR A 209 14.42 -4.31 13.07
C TYR A 209 13.24 -3.85 12.21
N LEU A 210 12.83 -4.61 11.19
CA LEU A 210 11.64 -4.27 10.40
C LEU A 210 10.37 -4.23 11.26
N LYS A 211 10.24 -5.10 12.27
CA LYS A 211 9.12 -5.04 13.23
C LYS A 211 9.18 -3.80 14.10
N GLU A 212 10.36 -3.39 14.54
CA GLU A 212 10.56 -2.16 15.31
C GLU A 212 10.18 -0.92 14.48
N ILE A 213 10.66 -0.84 13.24
CA ILE A 213 10.30 0.22 12.28
C ILE A 213 8.80 0.24 12.02
N PHE A 214 8.14 -0.92 11.94
CA PHE A 214 6.69 -0.99 11.79
C PHE A 214 5.94 -0.37 12.98
N VAL A 215 6.41 -0.59 14.21
CA VAL A 215 5.82 0.06 15.39
C VAL A 215 6.08 1.58 15.34
N GLN A 216 7.30 2.00 14.99
CA GLN A 216 7.64 3.42 14.84
C GLN A 216 6.74 4.11 13.80
N TRP A 217 6.55 3.47 12.65
CA TRP A 217 5.68 3.95 11.58
C TRP A 217 4.24 4.20 12.04
N ARG A 218 3.67 3.25 12.80
CA ARG A 218 2.32 3.39 13.36
C ARG A 218 2.24 4.53 14.38
N GLY A 219 3.27 4.68 15.21
CA GLY A 219 3.37 5.78 16.17
C GLY A 219 3.48 7.14 15.48
N LEU A 220 4.27 7.23 14.41
CA LEU A 220 4.46 8.42 13.60
C LEU A 220 3.16 8.85 12.93
N ILE A 221 2.40 7.91 12.35
CA ILE A 221 1.07 8.21 11.78
C ILE A 221 0.16 8.83 12.86
N ALA A 222 0.09 8.21 14.04
CA ALA A 222 -0.76 8.71 15.12
C ALA A 222 -0.35 10.11 15.58
N ALA A 223 0.95 10.36 15.75
CA ALA A 223 1.47 11.65 16.18
C ALA A 223 1.20 12.77 15.15
N TYR A 224 1.39 12.50 13.85
CA TYR A 224 1.10 13.49 12.82
C TYR A 224 -0.40 13.69 12.59
N ASP A 225 -1.21 12.63 12.65
CA ASP A 225 -2.67 12.77 12.58
C ASP A 225 -3.19 13.61 13.76
N GLU A 226 -2.65 13.44 14.97
CA GLU A 226 -2.96 14.27 16.13
C GLU A 226 -2.50 15.72 15.95
N GLY A 227 -1.27 15.93 15.49
CA GLY A 227 -0.71 17.26 15.24
C GLY A 227 -1.51 18.08 14.24
N ILE A 228 -1.92 17.47 13.12
CA ILE A 228 -2.72 18.14 12.08
C ILE A 228 -4.13 18.50 12.56
N VAL A 229 -4.72 17.71 13.46
CA VAL A 229 -6.08 17.95 13.96
C VAL A 229 -6.10 18.99 15.08
N LYS A 230 -5.05 19.06 15.90
CA LYS A 230 -5.00 19.92 17.08
C LYS A 230 -4.44 21.31 16.77
N ASP A 231 -3.13 21.46 16.86
CA ASP A 231 -2.45 22.76 16.83
C ASP A 231 -1.03 22.60 16.28
N ASP A 232 -0.49 23.66 15.70
CA ASP A 232 0.84 23.71 15.08
C ASP A 232 1.94 23.36 16.09
N ARG A 233 1.74 23.69 17.37
CA ARG A 233 2.66 23.30 18.46
C ARG A 233 2.74 21.79 18.65
N VAL A 234 1.61 21.09 18.52
CA VAL A 234 1.55 19.63 18.64
C VAL A 234 2.18 18.98 17.40
N LEU A 235 1.95 19.56 16.22
CA LEU A 235 2.59 19.12 14.99
C LEU A 235 4.11 19.33 15.04
N GLY A 236 4.58 20.50 15.48
CA GLY A 236 5.99 20.80 15.69
C GLY A 236 6.65 19.84 16.67
N ALA A 237 6.00 19.56 17.81
CA ALA A 237 6.48 18.56 18.75
C ALA A 237 6.54 17.14 18.15
N ALA A 238 5.58 16.77 17.30
CA ALA A 238 5.60 15.48 16.60
C ALA A 238 6.76 15.39 15.60
N VAL A 239 7.05 16.48 14.86
CA VAL A 239 8.20 16.56 13.95
C VAL A 239 9.50 16.49 14.74
N TRP A 240 9.63 17.25 15.82
CA TRP A 240 10.80 17.22 16.70
C TRP A 240 11.14 15.82 17.22
N ARG A 241 10.12 15.14 17.76
CA ARG A 241 10.28 13.80 18.34
C ARG A 241 10.69 12.76 17.32
N ASN A 242 10.07 12.79 16.14
CA ASN A 242 10.24 11.74 15.13
C ASN A 242 11.43 12.02 14.20
N LEU A 243 11.60 13.27 13.72
CA LEU A 243 12.61 13.64 12.75
C LEU A 243 13.96 14.00 13.41
N PHE A 244 13.91 14.78 14.49
CA PHE A 244 15.10 15.25 15.20
C PHE A 244 15.43 14.44 16.45
N LYS A 245 14.72 13.32 16.69
CA LYS A 245 14.90 12.46 17.88
C LYS A 245 14.83 13.20 19.23
N SER A 246 14.10 14.32 19.29
CA SER A 246 14.03 15.19 20.48
C SER A 246 15.38 15.83 20.89
N ARG A 247 16.27 16.05 19.93
CA ARG A 247 17.51 16.81 20.10
C ARG A 247 17.26 18.23 20.61
N GLU A 248 17.89 18.62 21.71
CA GLU A 248 17.76 19.97 22.28
C GLU A 248 18.40 21.05 21.40
N ASP A 249 19.39 20.67 20.59
CA ASP A 249 20.12 21.54 19.68
C ASP A 249 19.43 21.72 18.31
N ALA A 250 18.27 21.09 18.10
CA ALA A 250 17.50 21.26 16.88
C ALA A 250 16.74 22.60 16.89
N ASP A 251 17.19 23.55 16.08
CA ASP A 251 16.50 24.82 15.85
C ASP A 251 15.35 24.61 14.85
N MET A 252 14.09 24.72 15.32
CA MET A 252 12.86 24.45 14.56
C MET A 252 11.94 25.67 14.47
#